data_AF-A0A957H9Y9-F1
#
_entry.id   AF-A0A957H9Y9-F1
#
_cell.length_a   1.000
_cell.length_b   1.000
_cell.length_c   1.000
_cell.angle_alpha   90.00
_cell.angle_beta   90.00
_cell.angle_gamma   90.00
#
_symmetry.space_group_name_H-M   'P 1'
#
loop_
_entity.id
_entity.type
_entity.pdbx_description
1 polymer ?
#
loop_
_entity_poly.entity_id
_entity_poly.type
_entity_poly.pdbx_seq_one_letter_code
_entity_poly.pdbx_strand_id
1 'polypeptide(L)'
;MNVRTLAIALVALLIGAVGGILAYVWAVGGSGTPSATISAPTLDINAVATLNPTQAFDAATQVAQLNSTVLDLQATIDAMNAAQSAAQAPQPTAEPTLEPTVEVAAPEAAARTLYRIDAANSLVTFALQEDLRGVRTDVIGQTTEVAGDIIVDFGSPSASQIGEIRINARTLATDNEFRNRAIRGQILQSSQDQYEFAEFVPTALAGLPES
;
A
#
# COMPACT_ATOMS: atom_id res chain seq x y z
N MET A 1 34.20 49.07 15.42
CA MET A 1 33.91 47.83 14.66
C MET A 1 33.00 48.21 13.50
N ASN A 2 33.35 47.86 12.26
CA ASN A 2 32.60 48.31 11.10
C ASN A 2 31.39 47.39 10.88
N VAL A 3 30.30 47.93 10.33
CA VAL A 3 29.06 47.17 10.10
C VAL A 3 29.30 45.88 9.31
N ARG A 4 30.26 45.91 8.36
CA ARG A 4 30.72 44.72 7.62
C ARG A 4 31.39 43.67 8.50
N THR A 5 32.25 44.07 9.44
CA THR A 5 32.93 43.14 10.35
C THR A 5 31.94 42.52 11.35
N LEU A 6 30.96 43.31 11.81
CA LEU A 6 29.86 42.82 12.64
C LEU A 6 29.00 41.80 11.88
N ALA A 7 28.64 42.09 10.62
CA ALA A 7 27.83 41.20 9.79
C ALA A 7 28.53 39.85 9.54
N ILE A 8 29.84 39.86 9.22
CA ILE A 8 30.61 38.62 9.01
C ILE A 8 30.69 37.80 10.30
N ALA A 9 30.91 38.44 11.46
CA ALA A 9 30.96 37.74 12.74
C ALA A 9 29.60 37.10 13.10
N LEU A 10 28.49 37.79 12.83
CA LEU A 10 27.14 37.26 13.07
C LEU A 10 26.82 36.07 12.14
N VAL A 11 27.21 36.14 10.87
CA VAL A 11 27.03 35.03 9.92
C VAL A 11 27.88 33.82 10.32
N ALA A 12 29.13 34.02 10.72
CA ALA A 12 29.99 32.94 11.18
C ALA A 12 29.46 32.27 12.46
N LEU A 13 28.93 33.06 13.41
CA LEU A 13 28.31 32.54 14.63
C LEU A 13 27.04 31.74 14.32
N LEU A 14 26.19 32.23 13.41
CA LEU A 14 25.00 31.51 12.95
C LEU A 14 25.36 30.17 12.28
N ILE A 15 26.33 30.15 11.38
CA ILE A 15 26.79 28.93 10.71
C ILE A 15 27.36 27.93 11.74
N GLY A 16 28.18 28.40 12.68
CA GLY A 16 28.74 27.56 13.74
C GLY A 16 27.67 26.97 14.65
N ALA A 17 26.66 27.77 15.04
CA ALA A 17 25.54 27.30 15.86
C ALA A 17 24.69 26.26 15.12
N VAL A 18 24.34 26.51 13.85
CA VAL A 18 23.57 25.57 13.02
C VAL A 18 24.37 24.28 12.80
N GLY A 19 25.65 24.37 12.44
CA GLY A 19 26.52 23.22 12.24
C GLY A 19 26.69 22.39 13.51
N GLY A 20 26.83 23.04 14.68
CA GLY A 20 26.91 22.36 15.97
C GLY A 20 25.62 21.63 16.35
N ILE A 21 24.45 22.25 16.12
CA ILE A 21 23.14 21.61 16.36
C ILE A 21 22.97 20.39 15.45
N LEU A 22 23.29 20.50 14.16
CA LEU A 22 23.20 19.39 13.21
C LEU A 22 24.13 18.23 13.60
N ALA A 23 25.38 18.54 13.99
CA ALA A 23 26.32 17.53 14.46
C ALA A 23 25.84 16.83 15.74
N TYR A 24 25.25 17.58 16.68
CA TYR A 24 24.67 17.02 17.91
C TYR A 24 23.46 16.11 17.63
N VAL A 25 22.53 16.56 16.78
CA VAL A 25 21.35 15.76 16.38
C VAL A 25 21.79 14.47 15.70
N TRP A 26 22.77 14.55 14.82
CA TRP A 26 23.34 13.37 14.16
C TRP A 26 24.00 12.39 15.16
N ALA A 27 24.77 12.90 16.13
CA ALA A 27 25.46 12.07 17.10
C ALA A 27 24.54 11.46 18.18
N VAL A 28 23.46 12.15 18.54
CA VAL A 28 22.65 11.85 19.74
C VAL A 28 21.22 11.42 19.40
N GLY A 29 20.82 11.48 18.13
CA GLY A 29 19.51 11.05 17.65
C GLY A 29 18.40 12.08 17.80
N GLY A 30 18.66 13.29 18.30
CA GLY A 30 17.65 14.36 18.36
C GLY A 30 16.41 14.09 19.23
N SER A 31 15.38 14.93 19.05
CA SER A 31 14.16 15.03 19.88
C SER A 31 13.11 13.95 19.64
N GLY A 32 13.21 13.19 18.56
CA GLY A 32 12.17 12.22 18.19
C GLY A 32 10.94 12.83 17.53
N THR A 33 10.94 14.13 17.28
CA THR A 33 9.84 14.82 16.60
C THR A 33 9.79 14.40 15.12
N PRO A 34 8.64 13.95 14.60
CA PRO A 34 8.46 13.69 13.17
C PRO A 34 8.90 14.87 12.31
N SER A 35 9.49 14.61 11.14
CA SER A 35 9.76 15.66 10.15
C SER A 35 8.48 16.12 9.43
N ALA A 36 7.49 15.24 9.36
CA ALA A 36 6.18 15.48 8.74
C ALA A 36 5.11 14.61 9.39
N THR A 37 3.83 14.95 9.15
CA THR A 37 2.70 14.08 9.48
C THR A 37 2.82 12.75 8.75
N ILE A 38 2.57 11.64 9.46
CA ILE A 38 2.61 10.31 8.85
C ILE A 38 1.58 10.17 7.72
N SER A 39 2.02 9.64 6.58
CA SER A 39 1.18 9.37 5.42
C SER A 39 1.78 8.25 4.58
N ALA A 40 0.93 7.39 4.05
CA ALA A 40 1.27 6.31 3.13
C ALA A 40 0.64 6.54 1.75
N PRO A 41 1.15 5.90 0.68
CA PRO A 41 0.49 5.87 -0.63
C PRO A 41 -0.96 5.39 -0.53
N THR A 42 -1.88 6.10 -1.16
CA THR A 42 -3.30 5.71 -1.17
C THR A 42 -3.56 4.57 -2.15
N LEU A 43 -4.29 3.55 -1.71
CA LEU A 43 -4.77 2.49 -2.60
C LEU A 43 -5.89 3.02 -3.52
N ASP A 44 -5.86 2.65 -4.79
CA ASP A 44 -6.96 2.90 -5.71
C ASP A 44 -8.00 1.78 -5.61
N ILE A 45 -9.20 2.12 -5.14
CA ILE A 45 -10.31 1.18 -4.99
C ILE A 45 -10.80 0.60 -6.32
N ASN A 46 -10.61 1.34 -7.42
CA ASN A 46 -11.00 0.92 -8.76
C ASN A 46 -9.89 0.14 -9.47
N ALA A 47 -8.66 0.15 -8.92
CA ALA A 47 -7.61 -0.68 -9.45
C ALA A 47 -7.97 -2.15 -9.22
N VAL A 48 -8.00 -2.90 -10.33
CA VAL A 48 -7.96 -4.36 -10.29
C VAL A 48 -6.74 -4.74 -9.46
N ALA A 49 -6.89 -5.71 -8.56
CA ALA A 49 -5.75 -6.19 -7.76
C ALA A 49 -4.55 -6.43 -8.67
N THR A 50 -3.39 -5.88 -8.31
CA THR A 50 -2.14 -6.28 -8.93
C THR A 50 -2.00 -7.76 -8.63
N LEU A 51 -2.39 -8.57 -9.62
CA LEU A 51 -2.37 -10.02 -9.50
C LEU A 51 -0.94 -10.40 -9.13
N ASN A 52 -0.79 -11.21 -8.07
CA ASN A 52 0.51 -11.79 -7.81
C ASN A 52 0.93 -12.65 -9.02
N PRO A 53 2.22 -13.02 -9.16
CA PRO A 53 2.70 -13.74 -10.35
C PRO A 53 1.91 -15.03 -10.65
N THR A 54 1.41 -15.71 -9.62
CA THR A 54 0.59 -16.92 -9.75
C THR A 54 -0.79 -16.59 -10.32
N GLN A 55 -1.48 -15.61 -9.74
CA GLN A 55 -2.79 -15.15 -10.20
C GLN A 55 -2.73 -14.58 -11.61
N ALA A 56 -1.64 -13.90 -11.98
CA ALA A 56 -1.41 -13.39 -13.32
C ALA A 56 -1.26 -14.54 -14.34
N PHE A 57 -0.56 -15.61 -13.95
CA PHE A 57 -0.41 -16.81 -14.77
C PHE A 57 -1.74 -17.58 -14.94
N ASP A 58 -2.52 -17.69 -13.86
CA ASP A 58 -3.83 -18.35 -13.89
C ASP A 58 -4.83 -17.56 -14.76
N ALA A 59 -4.86 -16.23 -14.62
CA ALA A 59 -5.66 -15.36 -15.46
C ALA A 59 -5.26 -15.46 -16.95
N ALA A 60 -3.97 -15.51 -17.25
CA ALA A 60 -3.49 -15.69 -18.63
C ALA A 60 -3.92 -17.04 -19.22
N THR A 61 -3.87 -18.11 -18.43
CA THR A 61 -4.39 -19.43 -18.82
C THR A 61 -5.88 -19.38 -19.11
N GLN A 62 -6.65 -18.72 -18.24
CA GLN A 62 -8.10 -18.61 -18.40
C GLN A 62 -8.50 -17.80 -19.65
N VAL A 63 -7.79 -16.69 -19.94
CA VAL A 63 -8.01 -15.90 -21.17
C VAL A 63 -7.70 -16.74 -22.42
N ALA A 64 -6.63 -17.54 -22.39
CA ALA A 64 -6.31 -18.43 -23.51
C ALA A 64 -7.41 -19.48 -23.74
N GLN A 65 -7.98 -20.04 -22.66
CA GLN A 65 -9.10 -20.97 -22.74
C GLN A 65 -10.35 -20.29 -23.30
N LEU A 66 -10.73 -19.11 -22.80
CA LEU A 66 -11.88 -18.36 -23.32
C LEU A 66 -11.74 -18.06 -24.82
N ASN A 67 -10.56 -17.63 -25.26
CA ASN A 67 -10.31 -17.37 -26.68
C ASN A 67 -10.48 -18.63 -27.54
N SER A 68 -10.07 -19.80 -27.03
CA SER A 68 -10.31 -21.07 -27.72
C SER A 68 -11.79 -21.43 -27.80
N THR A 69 -12.55 -21.20 -26.72
CA THR A 69 -14.00 -21.41 -26.68
C THR A 69 -14.73 -20.50 -27.66
N VAL A 70 -14.39 -19.21 -27.72
CA VAL A 70 -15.01 -18.27 -28.67
C VAL A 70 -14.80 -18.71 -30.12
N LEU A 71 -13.60 -19.20 -30.46
CA LEU A 71 -13.28 -19.72 -31.79
C LEU A 71 -14.14 -20.94 -32.17
N ASP A 72 -14.34 -21.86 -31.22
CA ASP A 72 -15.17 -23.05 -31.43
C ASP A 72 -16.67 -22.71 -31.58
N LEU A 73 -17.17 -21.77 -30.77
CA LEU A 73 -18.53 -21.27 -30.93
C LEU A 73 -18.73 -20.58 -32.29
N GLN A 74 -17.77 -19.78 -32.75
CA GLN A 74 -17.83 -19.14 -34.07
C GLN A 74 -17.87 -20.19 -35.19
N ALA A 75 -17.01 -21.21 -35.13
CA ALA A 75 -17.03 -22.30 -36.10
C ALA A 75 -18.38 -23.07 -36.09
N THR A 76 -18.98 -23.26 -34.91
CA THR A 76 -20.30 -23.88 -34.76
C THR A 76 -21.40 -23.02 -35.39
N ILE A 77 -21.38 -21.70 -35.14
CA ILE A 77 -22.34 -20.75 -35.73
C ILE A 77 -22.21 -20.74 -37.26
N ASP A 78 -20.99 -20.72 -37.79
CA ASP A 78 -20.75 -20.75 -39.24
C ASP A 78 -21.26 -22.06 -39.86
N ALA A 79 -21.05 -23.20 -39.21
CA ALA A 79 -21.57 -24.49 -39.65
C ALA A 79 -23.11 -24.55 -39.61
N MET A 80 -23.73 -23.98 -38.58
CA MET A 80 -25.20 -23.88 -38.48
C MET A 80 -25.79 -22.99 -39.58
N ASN A 81 -25.16 -21.84 -39.84
CA ASN A 81 -25.57 -20.92 -40.91
C ASN A 81 -25.45 -21.58 -42.30
N ALA A 82 -24.36 -22.32 -42.55
CA ALA A 82 -24.17 -23.06 -43.78
C ALA A 82 -25.24 -24.18 -43.96
N ALA A 83 -25.60 -24.87 -42.88
CA ALA A 83 -26.64 -25.89 -42.89
C ALA A 83 -28.05 -25.29 -43.09
N GLN A 84 -28.34 -24.12 -42.52
CA GLN A 84 -29.60 -23.39 -42.76
C GLN A 84 -29.70 -22.85 -44.19
N SER A 85 -28.59 -22.40 -44.78
CA SER A 85 -28.56 -21.93 -46.17
C SER A 85 -28.78 -23.06 -47.19
N ALA A 86 -28.49 -24.31 -46.84
CA ALA A 86 -28.71 -25.47 -47.71
C ALA A 86 -30.17 -26.00 -47.69
N ALA A 87 -31.03 -25.48 -46.80
CA ALA A 87 -32.40 -25.96 -46.60
C ALA A 87 -33.52 -24.97 -47.02
N GLN A 88 -33.19 -23.85 -47.67
CA GLN A 88 -34.18 -22.81 -48.01
C GLN A 88 -34.62 -22.86 -49.48
N ALA A 89 -35.84 -23.36 -49.71
CA ALA A 89 -36.71 -22.89 -50.80
C ALA A 89 -37.29 -21.51 -50.43
N PRO A 90 -37.62 -20.62 -51.40
CA PRO A 90 -37.97 -19.24 -51.10
C PRO A 90 -39.33 -19.13 -50.40
N GLN A 91 -39.35 -18.57 -49.20
CA GLN A 91 -40.55 -18.18 -48.46
C GLN A 91 -40.38 -16.73 -47.92
N PRO A 92 -41.44 -15.90 -47.91
CA PRO A 92 -41.30 -14.45 -48.05
C PRO A 92 -40.88 -13.72 -46.78
N THR A 93 -40.30 -12.55 -47.04
CA THR A 93 -39.97 -11.43 -46.15
C THR A 93 -40.95 -11.26 -44.98
N ALA A 94 -40.43 -11.43 -43.76
CA ALA A 94 -41.03 -10.93 -42.53
C ALA A 94 -40.19 -9.76 -42.01
N GLU A 95 -40.88 -8.69 -41.62
CA GLU A 95 -40.33 -7.45 -41.05
C GLU A 95 -39.50 -7.71 -39.77
N PRO A 96 -38.41 -6.95 -39.54
CA PRO A 96 -37.67 -7.05 -38.29
C PRO A 96 -38.49 -6.38 -37.17
N THR A 97 -39.00 -7.21 -36.26
CA THR A 97 -39.54 -6.78 -34.97
C THR A 97 -38.40 -6.57 -33.98
N LEU A 98 -38.22 -5.31 -33.61
CA LEU A 98 -37.68 -4.75 -32.37
C LEU A 98 -36.50 -5.48 -31.69
N GLU A 99 -35.34 -4.82 -31.75
CA GLU A 99 -34.16 -5.07 -30.92
C GLU A 99 -34.53 -5.12 -29.42
N PRO A 100 -34.05 -6.11 -28.65
CA PRO A 100 -34.10 -6.03 -27.21
C PRO A 100 -33.09 -4.96 -26.78
N THR A 101 -33.60 -3.83 -26.29
CA THR A 101 -32.81 -2.87 -25.53
C THR A 101 -32.30 -3.58 -24.29
N VAL A 102 -30.99 -3.87 -24.28
CA VAL A 102 -30.31 -4.36 -23.09
C VAL A 102 -30.19 -3.19 -22.13
N GLU A 103 -31.08 -3.17 -21.14
CA GLU A 103 -30.96 -2.29 -19.99
C GLU A 103 -29.72 -2.71 -19.20
N VAL A 104 -28.64 -1.95 -19.36
CA VAL A 104 -27.44 -2.09 -18.55
C VAL A 104 -27.82 -1.73 -17.13
N ALA A 105 -28.05 -2.75 -16.31
CA ALA A 105 -28.16 -2.62 -14.88
C ALA A 105 -26.93 -1.85 -14.37
N ALA A 106 -27.19 -0.78 -13.61
CA ALA A 106 -26.15 -0.06 -12.88
C ALA A 106 -25.32 -1.06 -12.07
N PRO A 107 -23.98 -0.93 -12.03
CA PRO A 107 -23.16 -1.86 -11.28
C PRO A 107 -23.62 -1.87 -9.83
N GLU A 108 -23.86 -3.07 -9.31
CA GLU A 108 -24.09 -3.31 -7.89
C GLU A 108 -23.12 -2.47 -7.07
N ALA A 109 -23.67 -1.79 -6.06
CA ALA A 109 -22.93 -0.98 -5.12
C ALA A 109 -21.66 -1.71 -4.68
N ALA A 110 -20.52 -1.06 -4.89
CA ALA A 110 -19.19 -1.62 -4.77
C ALA A 110 -19.07 -2.58 -3.57
N ALA A 111 -18.90 -3.86 -3.84
CA ALA A 111 -18.57 -4.87 -2.83
C ALA A 111 -17.22 -4.59 -2.14
N ARG A 112 -16.48 -3.57 -2.60
CA ARG A 112 -15.17 -3.17 -2.09
C ARG A 112 -15.29 -1.92 -1.24
N THR A 113 -14.64 -1.93 -0.09
CA THR A 113 -14.55 -0.77 0.82
C THR A 113 -13.10 -0.48 1.15
N LEU A 114 -12.69 0.78 0.99
CA LEU A 114 -11.37 1.25 1.43
C LEU A 114 -11.43 1.72 2.88
N TYR A 115 -10.58 1.12 3.71
CA TYR A 115 -10.32 1.48 5.08
C TYR A 115 -8.96 2.16 5.17
N ARG A 116 -8.87 3.20 6.00
CA ARG A 116 -7.63 3.89 6.31
C ARG A 116 -7.27 3.65 7.76
N ILE A 117 -6.00 3.39 8.03
CA ILE A 117 -5.48 3.26 9.39
C ILE A 117 -5.69 4.59 10.12
N ASP A 118 -6.41 4.53 11.24
CA ASP A 118 -6.53 5.64 12.17
C ASP A 118 -5.34 5.62 13.13
N ALA A 119 -4.37 6.49 12.89
CA ALA A 119 -3.17 6.61 13.71
C ALA A 119 -3.49 6.88 15.19
N ALA A 120 -4.57 7.60 15.50
CA ALA A 120 -4.92 7.95 16.88
C ALA A 120 -5.40 6.73 17.70
N ASN A 121 -5.88 5.69 17.02
CA ASN A 121 -6.39 4.46 17.63
C ASN A 121 -5.55 3.22 17.24
N SER A 122 -4.34 3.44 16.71
CA SER A 122 -3.44 2.38 16.27
C SER A 122 -2.12 2.43 17.02
N LEU A 123 -1.48 1.27 17.18
CA LEU A 123 -0.23 1.14 17.90
C LEU A 123 0.67 0.14 17.18
N VAL A 124 1.91 0.54 16.95
CA VAL A 124 2.97 -0.34 16.45
C VAL A 124 3.94 -0.60 17.59
N THR A 125 4.21 -1.87 17.85
CA THR A 125 5.10 -2.29 18.94
C THR A 125 6.20 -3.20 18.44
N PHE A 126 7.40 -3.06 19.00
CA PHE A 126 8.41 -4.13 18.98
C PHE A 126 8.67 -4.60 20.41
N ALA A 127 9.03 -5.87 20.55
CA ALA A 127 9.43 -6.44 21.82
C ALA A 127 10.75 -7.21 21.65
N LEU A 128 11.63 -7.09 22.64
CA LEU A 128 12.84 -7.89 22.73
C LEU A 128 13.17 -8.23 24.18
N GLN A 129 13.98 -9.26 24.36
CA GLN A 129 14.48 -9.69 25.65
C GLN A 129 15.98 -9.41 25.75
N GLU A 130 16.40 -8.79 26.85
CA GLU A 130 17.81 -8.51 27.13
C GLU A 130 18.21 -8.92 28.55
N ASP A 131 19.49 -9.26 28.72
CA ASP A 131 20.09 -9.46 30.05
C ASP A 131 20.84 -8.18 30.44
N LEU A 132 20.14 -7.28 31.13
CA LEU A 132 20.69 -6.00 31.55
C LEU A 132 21.35 -6.15 32.92
N ARG A 133 22.69 -6.12 32.94
CA ARG A 133 23.51 -6.25 34.17
C ARG A 133 23.19 -7.53 34.97
N GLY A 134 22.92 -8.63 34.25
CA GLY A 134 22.59 -9.92 34.83
C GLY A 134 21.11 -10.11 35.20
N VAL A 135 20.24 -9.16 34.85
CA VAL A 135 18.79 -9.25 35.08
C VAL A 135 18.07 -9.35 33.73
N ARG A 136 17.24 -10.38 33.57
CA ARG A 136 16.37 -10.52 32.41
C ARG A 136 15.33 -9.39 32.39
N THR A 137 15.29 -8.65 31.29
CA THR A 137 14.41 -7.50 31.09
C THR A 137 13.68 -7.64 29.76
N ASP A 138 12.37 -7.41 29.77
CA ASP A 138 11.57 -7.25 28.56
C ASP A 138 11.57 -5.78 28.16
N VAL A 139 11.91 -5.49 26.91
CA VAL A 139 11.89 -4.14 26.35
C VAL A 139 10.79 -4.06 25.33
N ILE A 140 9.87 -3.11 25.53
CA ILE A 140 8.78 -2.83 24.60
C ILE A 140 8.98 -1.42 24.07
N GLY A 141 9.11 -1.28 22.76
CA GLY A 141 9.08 0.00 22.07
C GLY A 141 7.78 0.18 21.32
N GLN A 142 7.28 1.42 21.29
CA GLN A 142 5.95 1.75 20.80
C GLN A 142 5.95 3.04 19.97
N THR A 143 5.05 3.11 18.99
CA THR A 143 4.72 4.35 18.26
C THR A 143 3.27 4.29 17.78
N THR A 144 2.59 5.43 17.76
CA THR A 144 1.26 5.60 17.14
C THR A 144 1.34 6.19 15.73
N GLU A 145 2.53 6.62 15.30
CA GLU A 145 2.73 7.20 13.97
C GLU A 145 2.77 6.09 12.91
N VAL A 146 1.60 5.66 12.49
CA VAL A 146 1.40 4.64 11.46
C VAL A 146 0.31 5.09 10.48
N ALA A 147 0.54 4.83 9.20
CA ALA A 147 -0.43 5.08 8.13
C ALA A 147 -0.44 3.91 7.14
N GLY A 148 -1.57 3.74 6.46
CA GLY A 148 -1.76 2.71 5.46
C GLY A 148 -3.23 2.58 5.11
N ASP A 149 -3.49 1.91 3.98
CA ASP A 149 -4.83 1.63 3.49
C ASP A 149 -5.06 0.13 3.34
N ILE A 150 -6.31 -0.28 3.49
CA ILE A 150 -6.77 -1.67 3.31
C ILE A 150 -8.02 -1.62 2.45
N ILE A 151 -8.05 -2.34 1.35
CA ILE A 151 -9.29 -2.59 0.60
C ILE A 151 -9.82 -3.95 1.02
N VAL A 152 -11.04 -3.98 1.54
CA VAL A 152 -11.77 -5.23 1.78
C VAL A 152 -12.78 -5.41 0.68
N ASP A 153 -12.74 -6.56 0.01
CA ASP A 153 -13.72 -6.98 -0.98
C ASP A 153 -14.67 -7.99 -0.35
N PHE A 154 -15.90 -7.58 -0.05
CA PHE A 154 -16.92 -8.42 0.55
C PHE A 154 -17.59 -9.37 -0.46
N GLY A 155 -17.45 -9.12 -1.76
CA GLY A 155 -17.99 -9.99 -2.80
C GLY A 155 -17.01 -11.08 -3.23
N SER A 156 -15.71 -10.81 -3.06
CA SER A 156 -14.62 -11.75 -3.29
C SER A 156 -13.50 -11.48 -2.27
N PRO A 157 -13.55 -12.07 -1.06
CA PRO A 157 -12.59 -11.74 0.01
C PRO A 157 -11.13 -11.96 -0.40
N SER A 158 -10.85 -12.95 -1.24
CA SER A 158 -9.52 -13.22 -1.81
C SER A 158 -8.97 -12.09 -2.69
N ALA A 159 -9.82 -11.17 -3.17
CA ALA A 159 -9.45 -9.98 -3.94
C ALA A 159 -9.23 -8.72 -3.07
N SER A 160 -9.28 -8.85 -1.74
CA SER A 160 -8.89 -7.81 -0.79
C SER A 160 -7.40 -7.45 -0.94
N GLN A 161 -7.03 -6.23 -0.56
CA GLN A 161 -5.67 -5.71 -0.70
C GLN A 161 -5.25 -4.97 0.57
N ILE A 162 -3.96 -5.04 0.90
CA ILE A 162 -3.33 -4.20 1.91
C ILE A 162 -2.28 -3.37 1.19
N GLY A 163 -2.35 -2.05 1.38
CA GLY A 163 -1.40 -1.11 0.81
C GLY A 163 -0.09 -1.10 1.58
N GLU A 164 0.82 -0.22 1.19
CA GLU A 164 2.01 0.02 2.00
C GLU A 164 1.60 0.53 3.38
N ILE A 165 2.16 -0.11 4.42
CA ILE A 165 2.05 0.37 5.79
C ILE A 165 3.34 1.10 6.10
N ARG A 166 3.21 2.39 6.39
CA ARG A 166 4.34 3.27 6.69
C ARG A 166 4.32 3.64 8.16
N ILE A 167 5.47 3.53 8.81
CA ILE A 167 5.64 3.73 10.26
C ILE A 167 6.73 4.76 10.48
N ASN A 168 6.49 5.77 11.30
CA ASN A 168 7.56 6.69 11.69
C ASN A 168 8.45 6.02 12.75
N ALA A 169 9.66 5.63 12.35
CA ALA A 169 10.64 4.99 13.23
C ALA A 169 11.35 6.00 14.15
N ARG A 170 11.21 7.31 13.89
CA ARG A 170 11.79 8.37 14.73
C ARG A 170 11.06 8.52 16.06
N THR A 171 9.77 8.23 16.08
CA THR A 171 8.90 8.32 17.27
C THR A 171 8.84 7.05 18.09
N LEU A 172 9.52 5.97 17.67
CA LEU A 172 9.64 4.75 18.46
C LEU A 172 10.28 5.06 19.82
N ALA A 173 9.54 4.75 20.89
CA ALA A 173 9.95 5.01 22.25
C ALA A 173 9.75 3.78 23.13
N THR A 174 10.75 3.51 23.95
CA THR A 174 10.72 2.59 25.10
C THR A 174 10.61 3.41 26.40
N ASP A 175 10.63 2.73 27.54
CA ASP A 175 10.67 3.34 28.87
C ASP A 175 12.00 4.02 29.25
N ASN A 176 13.03 3.94 28.39
CA ASN A 176 14.37 4.45 28.68
C ASN A 176 14.87 5.43 27.62
N GLU A 177 15.12 6.68 28.01
CA GLU A 177 15.57 7.73 27.10
C GLU A 177 16.96 7.51 26.50
N PHE A 178 17.88 6.85 27.19
CA PHE A 178 19.18 6.50 26.59
C PHE A 178 18.99 5.49 25.46
N ARG A 179 18.08 4.53 25.65
CA ARG A 179 17.72 3.56 24.63
C ARG A 179 17.00 4.23 23.46
N ASN A 180 16.04 5.12 23.73
CA ASN A 180 15.30 5.85 22.69
C ASN A 180 16.26 6.65 21.78
N ARG A 181 17.25 7.32 22.38
CA ARG A 181 18.30 8.02 21.63
C ARG A 181 19.21 7.07 20.85
N ALA A 182 19.62 5.95 21.43
CA ALA A 182 20.45 4.97 20.74
C ALA A 182 19.71 4.34 19.55
N ILE A 183 18.44 3.97 19.73
CA ILE A 183 17.57 3.44 18.68
C ILE A 183 17.50 4.43 17.51
N ARG A 184 17.19 5.70 17.79
CA ARG A 184 17.00 6.73 16.77
C ARG A 184 18.30 7.24 16.12
N GLY A 185 19.39 7.33 16.88
CA GLY A 185 20.66 7.89 16.40
C GLY A 185 21.59 6.85 15.81
N GLN A 186 21.80 5.73 16.51
CA GLN A 186 22.88 4.79 16.24
C GLN A 186 22.42 3.49 15.60
N ILE A 187 21.21 3.02 15.91
CA ILE A 187 20.72 1.71 15.46
C ILE A 187 19.91 1.86 14.16
N LEU A 188 18.76 2.52 14.22
CA LEU A 188 17.88 2.72 13.07
C LEU A 188 18.26 3.95 12.27
N GLN A 189 19.03 4.87 12.89
CA GLN A 189 19.41 6.15 12.29
C GLN A 189 18.22 7.00 11.82
N SER A 190 17.03 6.75 12.39
CA SER A 190 15.76 7.43 12.04
C SER A 190 15.72 8.92 12.39
N SER A 191 16.76 9.46 13.01
CA SER A 191 17.01 10.90 13.09
C SER A 191 17.40 11.54 11.75
N GLN A 192 17.84 10.74 10.78
CA GLN A 192 18.12 11.17 9.41
C GLN A 192 16.85 10.97 8.57
N ASP A 193 16.46 12.00 7.80
CA ASP A 193 15.19 11.99 7.07
C ASP A 193 15.07 10.82 6.09
N GLN A 194 16.19 10.37 5.51
CA GLN A 194 16.26 9.22 4.62
C GLN A 194 15.95 7.86 5.28
N TYR A 195 15.98 7.79 6.62
CA TYR A 195 15.71 6.58 7.41
C TYR A 195 14.58 6.79 8.43
N GLU A 196 13.82 7.87 8.31
CA GLU A 196 12.76 8.20 9.26
C GLU A 196 11.61 7.18 9.23
N PHE A 197 11.31 6.63 8.06
CA PHE A 197 10.16 5.77 7.85
C PHE A 197 10.58 4.32 7.63
N ALA A 198 9.90 3.41 8.33
CA ALA A 198 9.91 1.99 8.01
C ALA A 198 8.68 1.69 7.13
N GLU A 199 8.90 0.98 6.03
CA GLU A 199 7.88 0.67 5.03
C GLU A 199 7.68 -0.84 4.95
N PHE A 200 6.43 -1.26 5.15
CA PHE A 200 6.00 -2.64 4.96
C PHE A 200 5.13 -2.70 3.72
N VAL A 201 5.63 -3.39 2.69
CA VAL A 201 4.91 -3.61 1.42
C VAL A 201 4.44 -5.06 1.39
N PRO A 202 3.14 -5.33 1.61
CA PRO A 202 2.60 -6.68 1.56
C PRO A 202 2.78 -7.28 0.17
N THR A 203 3.24 -8.54 0.11
CA THR A 203 3.44 -9.26 -1.17
C THR A 203 2.37 -10.33 -1.42
N ALA A 204 1.67 -10.77 -0.38
CA ALA A 204 0.57 -11.73 -0.47
C ALA A 204 -0.37 -11.58 0.73
N LEU A 205 -1.64 -11.91 0.51
CA LEU A 205 -2.63 -12.12 1.55
C LEU A 205 -3.16 -13.55 1.40
N ALA A 206 -3.17 -14.29 2.49
CA ALA A 206 -3.55 -15.69 2.51
C ALA A 206 -4.53 -15.97 3.66
N GLY A 207 -5.28 -17.06 3.55
CA GLY A 207 -6.25 -17.46 4.56
C GLY A 207 -7.56 -16.66 4.56
N LEU A 208 -7.83 -15.93 3.46
CA LEU A 208 -9.12 -15.27 3.25
C LEU A 208 -10.16 -16.27 2.72
N PRO A 209 -11.45 -16.11 3.04
CA PRO A 209 -12.52 -16.94 2.47
C PRO A 209 -12.57 -16.85 0.95
N GLU A 210 -13.01 -17.93 0.30
CA GLU A 210 -13.26 -17.95 -1.16
C GLU A 210 -14.49 -17.12 -1.54
N SER A 211 -15.45 -16.98 -0.61
CA SER A 211 -16.72 -16.25 -0.75
C SER A 211 -17.35 -15.99 0.61
#